data_AF-A0A951B270-F1
#
_entry.id   AF-A0A951B270-F1
#
_cell.length_a   1.000
_cell.length_b   1.000
_cell.length_c   1.000
_cell.angle_alpha   90.00
_cell.angle_beta   90.00
_cell.angle_gamma   90.00
#
_symmetry.space_group_name_H-M   'P 1'
#
loop_
_entity.id
_entity.type
_entity.pdbx_description
1 polymer ?
#
loop_
_entity_poly.entity_id
_entity_poly.type
_entity_poly.pdbx_seq_one_letter_code
_entity_poly.pdbx_strand_id
1 'polypeptide(L)'
;SANDVLQELRGKDTAIVSEPFANKHHVSAGQTITVPIGEHQVPLRIVDIYYDYSSEKGIIIVDRSTMLKYLPDTAASNLAVYVKPHADIEAVRAEIMRAAAGSDVLIFSNRDIRREAIRIFDQTFSITYALEVIAIFVAVVGVAGALVSIVIDRKREFGILRFLGASKTQVRSLILIEAGMLGLLSNAVGLVLGIALSLVLVFVINKQSFGWTIQFHWPVGILVSALSVVYLATVLAGIYPARIARKLEPIEVVHDE
;
A
#
# COMPACT_ATOMS: atom_id res chain seq x y z
N SER A 1 -10.01 -24.13 10.40
CA SER A 1 -8.72 -23.99 9.69
C SER A 1 -8.97 -24.10 8.18
N ALA A 2 -8.12 -23.54 7.32
CA ALA A 2 -8.32 -23.59 5.86
C ALA A 2 -8.48 -25.03 5.32
N ASN A 3 -7.79 -26.00 5.93
CA ASN A 3 -7.94 -27.41 5.60
C ASN A 3 -9.31 -27.98 5.96
N ASP A 4 -9.95 -27.50 7.03
CA ASP A 4 -11.27 -27.97 7.47
C ASP A 4 -12.35 -27.48 6.49
N VAL A 5 -12.23 -26.23 6.02
CA VAL A 5 -13.13 -25.64 5.02
C VAL A 5 -13.03 -26.40 3.69
N LEU A 6 -11.81 -26.71 3.25
CA LEU A 6 -11.58 -27.51 2.03
C LEU A 6 -12.09 -28.94 2.15
N GLN A 7 -12.04 -29.54 3.34
CA GLN A 7 -12.65 -30.85 3.57
C GLN A 7 -14.18 -30.78 3.56
N GLU A 8 -14.76 -29.72 4.12
CA GLU A 8 -16.21 -29.52 4.15
C GLU A 8 -16.80 -29.31 2.76
N LEU A 9 -16.02 -28.74 1.82
CA LEU A 9 -16.42 -28.59 0.42
C LEU A 9 -16.57 -29.92 -0.34
N ARG A 10 -15.83 -30.96 0.03
CA ARG A 10 -15.72 -32.19 -0.79
C ARG A 10 -17.04 -32.96 -0.82
N GLY A 11 -17.58 -33.15 -2.03
CA GLY A 11 -18.76 -33.98 -2.30
C GLY A 11 -20.09 -33.41 -1.79
N LYS A 12 -20.08 -32.24 -1.13
CA LYS A 12 -21.26 -31.56 -0.61
C LYS A 12 -21.66 -30.40 -1.51
N ASP A 13 -22.94 -30.03 -1.46
CA ASP A 13 -23.48 -28.90 -2.21
C ASP A 13 -23.20 -27.60 -1.43
N THR A 14 -21.92 -27.29 -1.34
CA THR A 14 -21.33 -26.20 -0.56
C THR A 14 -20.40 -25.39 -1.44
N ALA A 15 -20.26 -24.10 -1.13
CA ALA A 15 -19.39 -23.18 -1.85
C ALA A 15 -18.56 -22.33 -0.90
N ILE A 16 -17.39 -21.91 -1.38
CA ILE A 16 -16.65 -20.77 -0.84
C ILE A 16 -16.89 -19.62 -1.81
N VAL A 17 -17.16 -18.43 -1.30
CA VAL A 17 -17.35 -17.23 -2.15
C VAL A 17 -16.27 -16.21 -1.85
N SER A 18 -15.92 -15.40 -2.84
CA SER A 18 -14.97 -14.31 -2.61
C SER A 18 -15.64 -13.11 -1.94
N GLU A 19 -14.85 -12.29 -1.25
CA GLU A 19 -15.31 -11.08 -0.58
C GLU A 19 -16.06 -10.11 -1.52
N PRO A 20 -15.60 -9.84 -2.76
CA PRO A 20 -16.39 -9.04 -3.72
C PRO A 20 -17.78 -9.59 -4.00
N PHE A 21 -17.91 -10.93 -4.12
CA PHE A 21 -19.20 -11.58 -4.31
C PHE A 21 -20.09 -11.36 -3.07
N ALA A 22 -19.54 -11.62 -1.88
CA ALA A 22 -20.24 -11.49 -0.62
C ALA A 22 -20.75 -10.05 -0.39
N ASN A 23 -19.89 -9.06 -0.61
CA ASN A 23 -20.21 -7.64 -0.44
C ASN A 23 -21.29 -7.17 -1.43
N LYS A 24 -21.22 -7.61 -2.70
CA LYS A 24 -22.15 -7.19 -3.75
C LYS A 24 -23.52 -7.85 -3.64
N HIS A 25 -23.56 -9.12 -3.25
CA HIS A 25 -24.80 -9.88 -3.09
C HIS A 25 -25.35 -9.84 -1.66
N HIS A 26 -24.68 -9.13 -0.75
CA HIS A 26 -25.03 -9.01 0.66
C HIS A 26 -25.21 -10.38 1.36
N VAL A 27 -24.34 -11.33 1.00
CA VAL A 27 -24.37 -12.69 1.56
C VAL A 27 -23.27 -12.89 2.59
N SER A 28 -23.52 -13.78 3.55
CA SER A 28 -22.61 -14.11 4.66
C SER A 28 -22.34 -15.61 4.73
N ALA A 29 -21.23 -15.99 5.37
CA ALA A 29 -20.94 -17.39 5.67
C ALA A 29 -22.11 -18.03 6.46
N GLY A 30 -22.46 -19.26 6.11
CA GLY A 30 -23.60 -20.00 6.66
C GLY A 30 -24.91 -19.86 5.88
N GLN A 31 -25.04 -18.87 4.99
CA GLN A 31 -26.23 -18.70 4.15
C GLN A 31 -26.21 -19.63 2.93
N THR A 32 -27.39 -19.92 2.37
CA THR A 32 -27.52 -20.69 1.13
C THR A 32 -27.82 -19.75 -0.04
N ILE A 33 -27.07 -19.89 -1.12
CA ILE A 33 -27.27 -19.17 -2.38
C ILE A 33 -27.70 -20.15 -3.46
N THR A 34 -28.58 -19.72 -4.36
CA THR A 34 -28.97 -20.52 -5.52
C THR A 34 -28.16 -20.05 -6.72
N VAL A 35 -27.38 -20.96 -7.30
CA VAL A 35 -26.50 -20.65 -8.44
C VAL A 35 -26.94 -21.48 -9.65
N PRO A 36 -27.10 -20.86 -10.83
CA PRO A 36 -27.34 -21.60 -12.05
C PRO A 36 -26.06 -22.35 -12.47
N ILE A 37 -26.13 -23.68 -12.52
CA ILE A 37 -25.06 -24.56 -12.99
C ILE A 37 -25.62 -25.40 -14.14
N GLY A 38 -25.22 -25.07 -15.37
CA GLY A 38 -25.85 -25.62 -16.57
C GLY A 38 -27.32 -25.23 -16.63
N GLU A 39 -28.22 -26.21 -16.74
CA GLU A 39 -29.68 -26.01 -16.74
C GLU A 39 -30.29 -26.06 -15.32
N HIS A 40 -29.49 -26.36 -14.29
CA HIS A 40 -29.97 -26.58 -12.93
C HIS A 40 -29.79 -25.34 -12.06
N GLN A 41 -30.74 -25.11 -11.16
CA GLN A 41 -30.63 -24.14 -10.07
C GLN A 41 -30.19 -24.88 -8.81
N VAL A 42 -28.92 -24.75 -8.43
CA VAL A 42 -28.32 -25.54 -7.35
C VAL A 42 -28.24 -24.69 -6.08
N PRO A 43 -28.88 -25.11 -4.97
CA PRO A 43 -28.71 -24.46 -3.68
C PRO A 43 -27.35 -24.85 -3.09
N LEU A 44 -26.47 -23.87 -2.91
CA LEU A 44 -25.15 -24.04 -2.34
C LEU A 44 -25.04 -23.30 -1.01
N ARG A 45 -24.66 -24.00 0.05
CA ARG A 45 -24.37 -23.35 1.34
C ARG A 45 -22.98 -22.73 1.32
N ILE A 46 -22.88 -21.44 1.67
CA ILE A 46 -21.62 -20.73 1.82
C ILE A 46 -20.93 -21.22 3.10
N VAL A 47 -19.79 -21.86 2.96
CA VAL A 47 -19.00 -22.35 4.11
C VAL A 47 -18.11 -21.24 4.65
N ASP A 48 -17.47 -20.48 3.75
CA ASP A 48 -16.54 -19.43 4.12
C ASP A 48 -16.43 -18.35 3.03
N ILE A 49 -15.85 -17.21 3.38
CA ILE A 49 -15.58 -16.09 2.49
C ILE A 49 -14.07 -15.84 2.47
N TYR A 50 -13.46 -15.84 1.27
CA TYR A 50 -12.03 -15.58 1.11
C TYR A 50 -11.75 -14.26 0.40
N TYR A 51 -10.56 -13.71 0.64
CA TYR A 51 -10.11 -12.50 -0.04
C TYR A 51 -9.66 -12.83 -1.46
N ASP A 52 -10.30 -12.21 -2.45
CA ASP A 52 -9.90 -12.27 -3.85
C ASP A 52 -9.75 -10.86 -4.41
N TYR A 53 -8.60 -10.60 -5.02
CA TYR A 53 -8.26 -9.31 -5.63
C TYR A 53 -8.25 -9.38 -7.17
N SER A 54 -8.71 -10.49 -7.75
CA SER A 54 -8.63 -10.74 -9.18
C SER A 54 -9.92 -10.35 -9.93
N SER A 55 -11.07 -10.38 -9.25
CA SER A 55 -12.37 -10.09 -9.85
C SER A 55 -13.24 -9.20 -8.97
N GLU A 56 -13.58 -8.01 -9.48
CA GLU A 56 -14.56 -7.11 -8.86
C GLU A 56 -15.99 -7.69 -8.86
N LYS A 57 -16.28 -8.61 -9.80
CA LYS A 57 -17.58 -9.30 -9.86
C LYS A 57 -17.70 -10.41 -8.81
N GLY A 58 -16.56 -10.84 -8.26
CA GLY A 58 -16.47 -11.95 -7.34
C GLY A 58 -16.39 -13.32 -8.01
N ILE A 59 -16.11 -14.34 -7.21
CA ILE A 59 -15.84 -15.72 -7.62
C ILE A 59 -16.55 -16.66 -6.65
N ILE A 60 -17.12 -17.74 -7.19
CA ILE A 60 -17.69 -18.84 -6.41
C ILE A 60 -16.82 -20.07 -6.69
N ILE A 61 -16.32 -20.69 -5.63
CA ILE A 61 -15.53 -21.92 -5.68
C ILE A 61 -16.39 -23.06 -5.15
N VAL A 62 -16.58 -24.07 -6.00
CA VAL A 62 -17.25 -25.33 -5.67
C VAL A 62 -16.31 -26.50 -5.91
N ASP A 63 -16.54 -27.60 -5.20
CA ASP A 63 -15.75 -28.81 -5.43
C ASP A 63 -16.06 -29.40 -6.82
N ARG A 64 -15.01 -29.93 -7.49
CA ARG A 64 -15.14 -30.50 -8.83
C ARG A 64 -16.14 -31.65 -8.86
N SER A 65 -16.21 -32.47 -7.81
CA SER A 65 -17.17 -33.57 -7.76
C SER A 65 -18.61 -33.06 -7.76
N THR A 66 -18.90 -31.98 -7.05
CA THR A 66 -20.20 -31.31 -7.05
C THR A 66 -20.50 -30.70 -8.43
N MET A 67 -19.52 -30.05 -9.05
CA MET A 67 -19.69 -29.49 -10.40
C MET A 67 -20.02 -30.57 -11.44
N LEU A 68 -19.35 -31.72 -11.39
CA LEU A 68 -19.59 -32.84 -12.31
C LEU A 68 -20.95 -33.52 -12.13
N LYS A 69 -21.61 -33.39 -10.97
CA LYS A 69 -23.00 -33.89 -10.80
C LYS A 69 -23.98 -33.17 -11.74
N TYR A 70 -23.75 -31.88 -11.97
CA TYR A 70 -24.65 -31.02 -12.74
C TYR A 70 -24.12 -30.71 -14.15
N LEU A 71 -22.82 -30.88 -14.39
CA LEU A 71 -22.13 -30.66 -15.66
C LEU A 71 -21.16 -31.84 -15.97
N PRO A 72 -21.68 -33.02 -16.34
CA PRO A 72 -20.90 -34.27 -16.36
C PRO A 72 -19.76 -34.34 -17.38
N ASP A 73 -19.76 -33.53 -18.44
CA ASP A 73 -18.75 -33.59 -19.52
C ASP A 73 -17.81 -32.37 -19.58
N THR A 74 -17.61 -31.67 -18.47
CA THR A 74 -16.79 -30.46 -18.46
C THR A 74 -15.30 -30.78 -18.28
N ALA A 75 -14.52 -30.50 -19.33
CA ALA A 75 -13.07 -30.54 -19.28
C ALA A 75 -12.51 -29.45 -18.34
N ALA A 76 -11.38 -29.74 -17.69
CA ALA A 76 -10.73 -28.74 -16.84
C ALA A 76 -10.13 -27.62 -17.71
N SER A 77 -10.53 -26.37 -17.46
CA SER A 77 -9.99 -25.21 -18.17
C SER A 77 -8.60 -24.80 -17.67
N ASN A 78 -8.30 -25.06 -16.39
CA ASN A 78 -7.03 -24.71 -15.75
C ASN A 78 -6.61 -25.84 -14.81
N LEU A 79 -5.31 -26.08 -14.68
CA LEU A 79 -4.73 -27.05 -13.75
C LEU A 79 -3.61 -26.41 -12.93
N ALA A 80 -3.74 -26.46 -11.60
CA ALA A 80 -2.68 -26.05 -10.70
C ALA A 80 -1.76 -27.23 -10.40
N VAL A 81 -0.46 -27.07 -10.65
CA VAL A 81 0.56 -28.09 -10.36
C VAL A 81 1.45 -27.59 -9.22
N TYR A 82 1.49 -28.34 -8.12
CA TYR A 82 2.32 -28.04 -6.96
C TYR A 82 3.57 -28.90 -6.99
N VAL A 83 4.73 -28.24 -6.98
CA VAL A 83 6.04 -28.92 -6.97
C VAL A 83 6.55 -29.09 -5.54
N LYS A 84 7.39 -30.11 -5.31
CA LYS A 84 8.05 -30.31 -4.03
C LYS A 84 8.97 -29.12 -3.70
N PRO A 85 9.20 -28.81 -2.41
CA PRO A 85 10.16 -27.77 -2.02
C PRO A 85 11.54 -28.02 -2.65
N HIS A 86 12.17 -26.97 -3.19
CA HIS A 86 13.48 -26.97 -3.88
C HIS A 86 13.55 -27.69 -5.23
N ALA A 87 12.41 -28.06 -5.83
CA ALA A 87 12.40 -28.55 -7.21
C ALA A 87 12.81 -27.43 -8.20
N ASP A 88 13.53 -27.80 -9.26
CA ASP A 88 13.81 -26.89 -10.38
C ASP A 88 12.53 -26.66 -11.20
N ILE A 89 11.96 -25.47 -11.05
CA ILE A 89 10.70 -25.09 -11.69
C ILE A 89 10.81 -25.09 -13.21
N GLU A 90 11.97 -24.71 -13.77
CA GLU A 90 12.14 -24.65 -15.22
C GLU A 90 12.28 -26.05 -15.81
N ALA A 91 12.98 -26.96 -15.13
CA ALA A 91 13.04 -28.36 -15.51
C ALA A 91 11.66 -29.02 -15.49
N VAL A 92 10.87 -28.80 -14.43
CA VAL A 92 9.50 -29.31 -14.32
C VAL A 92 8.60 -28.71 -15.40
N ARG A 93 8.71 -27.41 -15.66
CA ARG A 93 7.95 -26.73 -16.73
C ARG A 93 8.26 -27.35 -18.09
N ALA A 94 9.53 -27.61 -18.39
CA ALA A 94 9.95 -28.24 -19.64
C ALA A 94 9.47 -29.70 -19.76
N GLU A 95 9.38 -30.42 -18.66
CA GLU A 95 8.80 -31.77 -18.63
C GLU A 95 7.29 -31.76 -18.87
N ILE A 96 6.55 -30.87 -18.21
CA ILE A 96 5.11 -30.69 -18.44
C ILE A 96 4.84 -30.26 -19.88
N MET A 97 5.62 -29.34 -20.42
CA MET A 97 5.50 -28.89 -21.81
C MET A 97 5.73 -30.02 -22.81
N ARG A 98 6.70 -30.91 -22.53
CA ARG A 98 6.92 -32.13 -23.34
C ARG A 98 5.78 -33.13 -23.21
N ALA A 99 5.25 -33.33 -22.00
CA ALA A 99 4.13 -34.24 -21.77
C ALA A 99 2.82 -33.72 -22.39
N ALA A 100 2.65 -32.40 -22.48
CA ALA A 100 1.54 -31.73 -23.14
C ALA A 100 1.77 -31.49 -24.64
N ALA A 101 2.84 -32.04 -25.23
CA ALA A 101 3.15 -31.84 -26.64
C ALA A 101 1.98 -32.29 -27.53
N GLY A 102 1.47 -31.38 -28.35
CA GLY A 102 0.29 -31.59 -29.19
C GLY A 102 -1.02 -30.99 -28.66
N SER A 103 -1.00 -30.41 -27.45
CA SER A 103 -2.11 -29.61 -26.91
C SER A 103 -1.70 -28.15 -26.81
N ASP A 104 -2.62 -27.22 -27.12
CA ASP A 104 -2.39 -25.78 -26.97
C ASP A 104 -2.56 -25.38 -25.49
N VAL A 105 -1.49 -25.57 -24.70
CA VAL A 105 -1.51 -25.31 -23.25
C VAL A 105 -0.56 -24.18 -22.91
N LEU A 106 -1.09 -23.15 -22.27
CA LEU A 106 -0.31 -22.07 -21.70
C LEU A 106 0.14 -22.45 -20.29
N ILE A 107 1.46 -22.54 -20.10
CA ILE A 107 2.06 -22.88 -18.79
C ILE A 107 2.69 -21.62 -18.22
N PHE A 108 2.18 -21.18 -17.07
CA PHE A 108 2.73 -20.05 -16.33
C PHE A 108 3.25 -20.51 -14.98
N SER A 109 4.46 -20.09 -14.62
CA SER A 109 4.93 -20.26 -13.25
C SER A 109 4.31 -19.18 -12.35
N ASN A 110 4.08 -19.49 -11.08
CA ASN A 110 3.61 -18.50 -10.12
C ASN A 110 4.58 -17.30 -10.01
N ARG A 111 5.88 -17.55 -10.21
CA ARG A 111 6.92 -16.51 -10.23
C ARG A 111 6.77 -15.56 -11.41
N ASP A 112 6.44 -16.08 -12.59
CA ASP A 112 6.24 -15.27 -13.80
C ASP A 112 4.98 -14.41 -13.64
N ILE A 113 3.87 -15.00 -13.20
CA ILE A 113 2.61 -14.28 -12.96
C ILE A 113 2.84 -13.17 -11.93
N ARG A 114 3.51 -13.49 -10.80
CA ARG A 114 3.81 -12.50 -9.76
C ARG A 114 4.70 -11.38 -10.28
N ARG A 115 5.73 -11.69 -11.08
CA ARG A 115 6.63 -10.69 -11.65
C ARG A 115 5.90 -9.76 -12.61
N GLU A 116 5.07 -10.31 -13.49
CA GLU A 116 4.32 -9.51 -14.45
C GLU A 116 3.27 -8.64 -13.75
N ALA A 117 2.55 -9.20 -12.78
CA ALA A 117 1.62 -8.45 -11.96
C ALA A 117 2.32 -7.27 -11.27
N ILE A 118 3.44 -7.50 -10.58
CA ILE A 118 4.20 -6.44 -9.91
C ILE A 118 4.68 -5.38 -10.91
N ARG A 119 5.16 -5.79 -12.10
CA ARG A 119 5.60 -4.84 -13.13
C ARG A 119 4.45 -3.93 -13.58
N ILE A 120 3.29 -4.50 -13.87
CA ILE A 120 2.10 -3.74 -14.30
C ILE A 120 1.69 -2.77 -13.19
N PHE A 121 1.64 -3.24 -11.94
CA PHE A 121 1.36 -2.40 -10.78
C PHE A 121 2.36 -1.23 -10.68
N ASP A 122 3.66 -1.49 -10.66
CA ASP A 122 4.69 -0.46 -10.56
C ASP A 122 4.58 0.58 -11.68
N GLN A 123 4.28 0.14 -12.90
CA GLN A 123 4.10 1.03 -14.04
C GLN A 123 2.88 1.94 -13.87
N THR A 124 1.74 1.40 -13.45
CA THR A 124 0.52 2.20 -13.20
C THR A 124 0.73 3.21 -12.07
N PHE A 125 1.44 2.83 -11.02
CA PHE A 125 1.72 3.71 -9.88
C PHE A 125 2.93 4.64 -10.07
N SER A 126 3.70 4.50 -11.16
CA SER A 126 4.86 5.35 -11.44
C SER A 126 4.52 6.84 -11.51
N ILE A 127 3.34 7.18 -12.06
CA ILE A 127 2.88 8.57 -12.11
C ILE A 127 2.60 9.11 -10.70
N THR A 128 2.00 8.28 -9.85
CA THR A 128 1.73 8.64 -8.45
C THR A 128 3.04 8.89 -7.70
N TYR A 129 4.07 8.06 -7.89
CA TYR A 129 5.39 8.30 -7.30
C TYR A 129 6.03 9.60 -7.82
N ALA A 130 5.86 9.93 -9.10
CA ALA A 130 6.34 11.21 -9.62
C ALA A 130 5.63 12.41 -8.98
N LEU A 131 4.30 12.34 -8.83
CA LEU A 131 3.51 13.37 -8.14
C LEU A 131 3.88 13.47 -6.66
N GLU A 132 4.16 12.35 -6.00
CA GLU A 132 4.62 12.30 -4.61
C GLU A 132 5.95 13.04 -4.43
N VAL A 133 6.94 12.79 -5.29
CA VAL A 133 8.24 13.48 -5.25
C VAL A 133 8.06 14.99 -5.44
N ILE A 134 7.20 15.41 -6.37
CA ILE A 134 6.89 16.84 -6.58
C ILE A 134 6.22 17.43 -5.33
N ALA A 135 5.27 16.74 -4.73
CA ALA A 135 4.59 17.19 -3.52
C ALA A 135 5.56 17.35 -2.34
N ILE A 136 6.47 16.39 -2.15
CA ILE A 136 7.53 16.46 -1.14
C ILE A 136 8.43 17.67 -1.42
N PHE A 137 8.85 17.87 -2.66
CA PHE A 137 9.70 19.00 -3.03
C PHE A 137 9.03 20.35 -2.72
N VAL A 138 7.77 20.52 -3.12
CA VAL A 138 6.99 21.74 -2.83
C VAL A 138 6.84 21.95 -1.33
N ALA A 139 6.56 20.89 -0.56
CA ALA A 139 6.46 20.96 0.89
C ALA A 139 7.77 21.41 1.54
N VAL A 140 8.91 20.86 1.12
CA VAL A 140 10.25 21.22 1.63
C VAL A 140 10.59 22.68 1.34
N VAL A 141 10.32 23.15 0.12
CA VAL A 141 10.52 24.55 -0.27
C VAL A 141 9.62 25.48 0.55
N GLY A 142 8.35 25.09 0.76
CA GLY A 142 7.41 25.85 1.59
C GLY A 142 7.87 25.98 3.05
N VAL A 143 8.34 24.89 3.65
CA VAL A 143 8.93 24.91 5.01
C VAL A 143 10.18 25.79 5.07
N ALA A 144 11.08 25.66 4.09
CA ALA A 144 12.27 26.51 4.03
C ALA A 144 11.89 28.00 3.95
N GLY A 145 10.93 28.35 3.09
CA GLY A 145 10.41 29.71 2.95
C GLY A 145 9.80 30.25 4.25
N ALA A 146 8.96 29.45 4.92
CA ALA A 146 8.37 29.83 6.21
C ALA A 146 9.44 30.06 7.28
N LEU A 147 10.44 29.18 7.38
CA LEU A 147 11.56 29.34 8.31
C LEU A 147 12.41 30.58 7.99
N VAL A 148 12.64 30.89 6.72
CA VAL A 148 13.31 32.13 6.31
C VAL A 148 12.51 33.34 6.79
N SER A 149 11.19 33.35 6.58
CA SER A 149 10.32 34.45 7.04
C SER A 149 10.44 34.65 8.55
N ILE A 150 10.32 33.57 9.34
CA ILE A 150 10.45 33.62 10.80
C ILE A 150 11.82 34.17 11.22
N VAL A 151 12.90 33.77 10.55
CA VAL A 151 14.25 34.25 10.86
C VAL A 151 14.42 35.73 10.53
N ILE A 152 13.82 36.21 9.45
CA ILE A 152 13.85 37.62 9.07
C ILE A 152 13.08 38.46 10.09
N ASP A 153 11.87 38.05 10.45
CA ASP A 153 11.03 38.76 11.43
C ASP A 153 11.70 38.83 12.81
N ARG A 154 12.44 37.78 13.18
CA ARG A 154 13.17 37.67 14.46
C ARG A 154 14.62 38.14 14.40
N LYS A 155 15.04 38.83 13.32
CA LYS A 155 16.42 39.33 13.15
C LYS A 155 16.89 40.17 14.34
N ARG A 156 16.02 41.03 14.88
CA ARG A 156 16.34 41.90 16.03
C ARG A 156 16.58 41.11 17.31
N GLU A 157 15.76 40.09 17.58
CA GLU A 157 15.93 39.21 18.74
C GLU A 157 17.28 38.49 18.70
N PHE A 158 17.64 37.93 17.54
CA PHE A 158 18.93 37.28 17.35
C PHE A 158 20.11 38.25 17.45
N GLY A 159 19.92 39.51 17.02
CA GLY A 159 20.88 40.59 17.21
C GLY A 159 21.15 40.89 18.68
N ILE A 160 20.09 41.01 19.49
CA ILE A 160 20.18 41.25 20.95
C ILE A 160 20.86 40.07 21.65
N LEU A 161 20.47 38.83 21.32
CA LEU A 161 21.12 37.62 21.83
C LEU A 161 22.63 37.61 21.56
N ARG A 162 23.04 38.01 20.35
CA ARG A 162 24.46 38.11 19.99
C ARG A 162 25.18 39.25 20.71
N PHE A 163 24.51 40.37 20.97
CA PHE A 163 25.07 41.46 21.78
C PHE A 163 25.31 41.04 23.23
N LEU A 164 24.42 40.22 23.79
CA LEU A 164 24.57 39.61 25.12
C LEU A 164 25.62 38.49 25.17
N GLY A 165 26.33 38.21 24.07
CA GLY A 165 27.42 37.24 24.02
C GLY A 165 27.07 35.87 23.45
N ALA A 166 25.86 35.68 22.90
CA ALA A 166 25.51 34.41 22.26
C ALA A 166 26.36 34.15 21.00
N SER A 167 26.89 32.93 20.90
CA SER A 167 27.71 32.49 19.77
C SER A 167 26.87 32.25 18.51
N LYS A 168 27.51 32.34 17.33
CA LYS A 168 26.88 32.00 16.03
C LYS A 168 26.35 30.56 16.00
N THR A 169 26.97 29.66 16.77
CA THR A 169 26.55 28.25 16.87
C THR A 169 25.28 28.11 17.71
N GLN A 170 25.13 28.87 18.79
CA GLN A 170 23.90 28.84 19.61
C GLN A 170 22.67 29.32 18.82
N VAL A 171 22.80 30.40 18.05
CA VAL A 171 21.71 30.89 17.19
C VAL A 171 21.36 29.85 16.11
N ARG A 172 22.37 29.22 15.50
CA ARG A 172 22.15 28.13 14.53
C ARG A 172 21.44 26.93 15.16
N SER A 173 21.88 26.49 16.34
CA SER A 173 21.26 25.35 17.03
C SER A 173 19.80 25.65 17.38
N LEU A 174 19.48 26.88 17.77
CA LEU A 174 18.11 27.28 18.07
C LEU A 174 17.20 27.18 16.84
N ILE A 175 17.66 27.69 15.68
CA ILE A 175 16.92 27.57 14.41
C ILE A 175 16.76 26.10 13.99
N LEU A 176 17.79 25.27 14.16
CA LEU A 176 17.72 23.85 13.83
C LEU A 176 16.78 23.07 14.78
N ILE A 177 16.74 23.44 16.06
CA ILE A 177 15.79 22.86 17.03
C ILE A 177 14.36 23.25 16.64
N GLU A 178 14.12 24.51 16.28
CA GLU A 178 12.80 24.98 15.83
C GLU A 178 12.34 24.24 14.57
N ALA A 179 13.23 24.09 13.58
CA ALA A 179 12.97 23.27 12.39
C ALA A 179 12.71 21.80 12.73
N GLY A 180 13.48 21.23 13.67
CA GLY A 180 13.29 19.86 14.15
C GLY A 180 11.95 19.65 14.86
N MET A 181 11.53 20.60 15.70
CA MET A 181 10.23 20.56 16.39
C MET A 181 9.07 20.65 15.39
N LEU A 182 9.19 21.53 14.40
CA LEU A 182 8.22 21.60 13.30
C LEU A 182 8.14 20.28 12.54
N GLY A 183 9.29 19.66 12.24
CA GLY A 183 9.33 18.35 11.57
C GLY A 183 8.67 17.23 12.37
N LEU A 184 8.86 17.21 13.70
CA LEU A 184 8.19 16.25 14.58
C LEU A 184 6.67 16.47 14.60
N LEU A 185 6.22 17.72 14.64
CA LEU A 185 4.79 18.04 14.59
C LEU A 185 4.18 17.65 13.24
N SER A 186 4.86 17.95 12.14
CA SER A 186 4.45 17.54 10.79
C SER A 186 4.37 16.01 10.67
N ASN A 187 5.32 15.28 11.23
CA ASN A 187 5.29 13.81 11.26
C ASN A 187 4.09 13.28 12.07
N ALA A 188 3.81 13.86 13.23
CA ALA A 188 2.66 13.44 14.05
C ALA A 188 1.33 13.67 13.31
N VAL A 189 1.14 14.87 12.76
CA VAL A 189 -0.07 15.22 12.01
C VAL A 189 -0.19 14.39 10.73
N GLY A 190 0.91 14.24 9.99
CA GLY A 190 0.97 13.46 8.76
C GLY A 190 0.69 11.99 8.98
N LEU A 191 1.18 11.40 10.08
CA LEU A 191 0.90 10.01 10.45
C LEU A 191 -0.59 9.81 10.76
N VAL A 192 -1.19 10.70 11.56
CA VAL A 192 -2.61 10.62 11.91
C VAL A 192 -3.49 10.75 10.65
N LEU A 193 -3.21 11.75 9.82
CA LEU A 193 -3.96 11.96 8.58
C LEU A 193 -3.74 10.82 7.58
N GLY A 194 -2.51 10.33 7.43
CA GLY A 194 -2.18 9.21 6.56
C GLY A 194 -2.89 7.92 6.97
N ILE A 195 -2.93 7.61 8.27
CA ILE A 195 -3.70 6.47 8.79
C ILE A 195 -5.19 6.67 8.51
N ALA A 196 -5.76 7.83 8.82
CA ALA A 196 -7.18 8.10 8.59
C ALA A 196 -7.55 7.94 7.10
N LEU A 197 -6.76 8.53 6.20
CA LEU A 197 -6.96 8.41 4.75
C LEU A 197 -6.79 6.96 4.27
N SER A 198 -5.84 6.21 4.82
CA SER A 198 -5.65 4.79 4.47
C SER A 198 -6.85 3.94 4.86
N LEU A 199 -7.47 4.20 6.02
CA LEU A 199 -8.66 3.51 6.48
C LEU A 199 -9.86 3.83 5.58
N VAL A 200 -10.04 5.11 5.20
CA VAL A 200 -11.08 5.51 4.25
C VAL A 200 -10.86 4.82 2.90
N LEU A 201 -9.62 4.79 2.41
CA LEU A 201 -9.30 4.14 1.15
C LEU A 201 -9.62 2.64 1.18
N VAL A 202 -9.23 1.93 2.24
CA VAL A 202 -9.42 0.47 2.35
C VAL A 202 -10.89 0.09 2.60
N PHE A 203 -11.57 0.77 3.53
CA PHE A 203 -12.90 0.35 3.99
C PHE A 203 -14.05 1.01 3.26
N VAL A 204 -13.83 2.17 2.64
CA VAL A 204 -14.87 2.92 1.92
C VAL A 204 -14.62 2.86 0.42
N ILE A 205 -13.50 3.41 -0.05
CA ILE A 205 -13.24 3.58 -1.49
C ILE A 205 -13.05 2.22 -2.16
N ASN A 206 -12.16 1.36 -1.67
CA ASN A 206 -11.89 0.05 -2.30
C ASN A 206 -13.13 -0.84 -2.27
N LYS A 207 -13.88 -0.83 -1.16
CA LYS A 207 -15.12 -1.59 -1.05
C LYS A 207 -16.17 -1.11 -2.06
N GLN A 208 -16.28 0.20 -2.28
CA GLN A 208 -17.23 0.79 -3.22
C GLN A 208 -16.79 0.63 -4.68
N SER A 209 -15.51 0.80 -4.97
CA SER A 209 -14.96 0.75 -6.34
C SER A 209 -14.72 -0.67 -6.82
N PHE A 210 -14.20 -1.55 -5.96
CA PHE A 210 -13.70 -2.88 -6.34
C PHE A 210 -14.38 -4.04 -5.60
N GLY A 211 -15.16 -3.76 -4.55
CA GLY A 211 -15.90 -4.79 -3.80
C GLY A 211 -15.08 -5.55 -2.75
N TRP A 212 -13.76 -5.36 -2.68
CA TRP A 212 -12.88 -6.01 -1.71
C TRP A 212 -12.22 -5.03 -0.74
N THR A 213 -11.77 -5.56 0.39
CA THR A 213 -10.91 -4.89 1.36
C THR A 213 -9.51 -5.50 1.35
N ILE A 214 -8.49 -4.67 1.51
CA ILE A 214 -7.11 -5.15 1.65
C ILE A 214 -6.85 -5.39 3.13
N GLN A 215 -6.23 -6.54 3.44
CA GLN A 215 -5.80 -6.79 4.80
C GLN A 215 -4.80 -5.74 5.26
N PHE A 216 -5.16 -5.05 6.34
CA PHE A 216 -4.32 -4.01 6.89
C PHE A 216 -3.11 -4.65 7.58
N HIS A 217 -1.93 -4.43 7.00
CA HIS A 217 -0.65 -4.76 7.61
C HIS A 217 0.05 -3.47 8.01
N TRP A 218 0.79 -3.46 9.11
CA TRP A 218 1.60 -2.32 9.53
C TRP A 218 3.01 -2.43 8.93
N PRO A 219 3.35 -1.71 7.85
CA PRO A 219 4.67 -1.79 7.25
C PRO A 219 5.64 -0.90 8.04
N VAL A 220 5.99 -1.31 9.26
CA VAL A 220 6.79 -0.52 10.20
C VAL A 220 8.09 -0.03 9.56
N GLY A 221 8.75 -0.86 8.75
CA GLY A 221 9.96 -0.48 8.03
C GLY A 221 9.76 0.71 7.07
N ILE A 222 8.68 0.68 6.27
CA ILE A 222 8.35 1.76 5.33
C ILE A 222 7.96 3.02 6.11
N LEU A 223 7.13 2.90 7.15
CA LEU A 223 6.72 4.03 7.98
C LEU A 223 7.93 4.72 8.63
N VAL A 224 8.84 3.95 9.24
CA VAL A 224 10.05 4.50 9.86
C VAL A 224 10.93 5.20 8.81
N SER A 225 11.10 4.60 7.62
CA SER A 225 11.87 5.24 6.54
C SER A 225 11.24 6.55 6.07
N ALA A 226 9.92 6.59 5.87
CA ALA A 226 9.20 7.79 5.41
C ALA A 226 9.28 8.92 6.44
N LEU A 227 9.00 8.61 7.72
CA LEU A 227 9.10 9.58 8.81
C LEU A 227 10.53 10.10 8.99
N SER A 228 11.53 9.24 8.78
CA SER A 228 12.95 9.64 8.81
C SER A 228 13.29 10.57 7.66
N VAL A 229 12.85 10.28 6.44
CA VAL A 229 13.06 11.13 5.26
C VAL A 229 12.42 12.50 5.45
N VAL A 230 11.17 12.55 5.93
CA VAL A 230 10.48 13.81 6.20
C VAL A 230 11.22 14.62 7.26
N TYR A 231 11.59 14.00 8.39
CA TYR A 231 12.33 14.67 9.45
C TYR A 231 13.66 15.24 8.95
N LEU A 232 14.44 14.44 8.20
CA LEU A 232 15.69 14.88 7.60
C LEU A 232 15.46 16.04 6.63
N ALA A 233 14.44 15.96 5.78
CA ALA A 233 14.12 17.02 4.84
C ALA A 233 13.77 18.35 5.53
N THR A 234 12.99 18.32 6.62
CA THR A 234 12.66 19.51 7.41
C THR A 234 13.91 20.11 8.08
N VAL A 235 14.76 19.28 8.69
CA VAL A 235 16.00 19.75 9.31
C VAL A 235 16.96 20.33 8.27
N LEU A 236 17.08 19.70 7.10
CA LEU A 236 17.91 20.19 5.99
C LEU A 236 17.36 21.51 5.43
N ALA A 237 16.05 21.67 5.33
CA ALA A 237 15.40 22.94 4.95
C ALA A 237 15.80 24.08 5.90
N GLY A 238 15.93 23.80 7.21
CA GLY A 238 16.37 24.76 8.22
C GLY A 238 17.85 25.20 8.12
N ILE A 239 18.69 24.46 7.39
CA ILE A 239 20.11 24.82 7.22
C ILE A 239 20.26 26.13 6.43
N TYR A 240 19.42 26.35 5.41
CA TYR A 240 19.48 27.57 4.59
C TYR A 240 19.14 28.84 5.39
N PRO A 241 18.00 28.94 6.11
CA PRO A 241 17.71 30.04 7.04
C PRO A 241 18.80 30.23 8.09
N ALA A 242 19.32 29.13 8.66
CA ALA A 242 20.36 29.22 9.68
C ALA A 242 21.68 29.80 9.12
N ARG A 243 21.98 29.60 7.84
CA ARG A 243 23.12 30.26 7.16
C ARG A 243 22.86 31.75 6.94
N ILE A 244 21.64 32.15 6.62
CA ILE A 244 21.25 33.56 6.50
C ILE A 244 21.41 34.26 7.86
N ALA A 245 20.92 33.66 8.94
CA ALA A 245 21.02 34.20 10.29
C ALA A 245 22.47 34.50 10.74
N ARG A 246 23.45 33.72 10.25
CA ARG A 246 24.87 33.92 10.56
C ARG A 246 25.48 35.18 9.95
N LYS A 247 24.93 35.66 8.83
CA LYS A 247 25.43 36.83 8.09
C LYS A 247 24.89 38.15 8.62
N LEU A 248 23.92 38.11 9.54
CA LEU A 248 23.36 39.32 10.16
C LEU A 248 24.43 39.91 11.09
N GLU A 249 25.01 41.06 10.73
CA GLU A 249 25.97 41.75 11.58
C GLU A 249 25.24 42.55 12.67
N PRO A 250 25.73 42.56 13.92
CA PRO A 250 25.06 43.25 15.02
C PRO A 250 24.95 44.77 14.83
N ILE A 251 25.80 45.36 13.98
CA ILE A 251 25.96 46.82 13.89
C ILE A 251 24.97 47.47 12.91
N GLU A 252 24.41 46.73 11.95
CA GLU A 252 23.35 47.24 11.06
C GLU A 252 22.01 47.41 11.78
N VAL A 253 21.72 46.57 12.79
CA VAL A 253 20.41 46.54 13.47
C VAL A 253 20.22 47.73 14.44
N VAL A 254 21.29 48.45 14.78
CA VAL A 254 21.23 49.63 15.65
C VAL A 254 21.20 50.94 14.84
N HIS A 255 21.48 50.89 13.53
CA HIS A 255 21.57 52.07 12.67
C HIS A 255 20.44 52.23 11.63
N ASP A 256 19.56 51.23 11.47
CA ASP A 256 18.27 51.42 10.78
C ASP A 256 17.28 52.14 11.72
N GLU A 257 17.51 53.44 11.92
CA GLU A 257 16.50 54.45 12.31
C GLU A 257 16.39 55.51 11.21
#